data_AF-A0A8T1Z5R6-F1
#
_entry.id   AF-A0A8T1Z5R6-F1
#
_cell.length_a   1.000
_cell.length_b   1.000
_cell.length_c   1.000
_cell.angle_alpha   90.00
_cell.angle_beta   90.00
_cell.angle_gamma   90.00
#
_symmetry.space_group_name_H-M   'P 1'
#
loop_
_entity.id
_entity.type
_entity.pdbx_description
1 polymer ?
#
loop_
_entity_poly.entity_id
_entity_poly.type
_entity_poly.pdbx_seq_one_letter_code
_entity_poly.pdbx_strand_id
1 'polypeptide(L)'
;MGDQSRNFEMAISWGDELINVLGDRKGFGVLVQTLEHLRAIQFSCDDDFSEIHESLQDLQKKLHVCKEKTDEANSEIADEEETERLQKELDDELELECKLQEELRFIADELKDLNSQEAFFEEQRLAIKRNKREQLRTEKKLSMYASVTRVIPNIDDSSKTSGCILCF
;
A
#
# COMPACT_ATOMS: atom_id res chain seq x y z
N MET A 1 -62.63 67.75 31.27
CA MET A 1 -63.37 68.04 30.02
C MET A 1 -62.57 68.85 28.97
N GLY A 2 -61.36 69.36 29.25
CA GLY A 2 -60.60 70.17 28.27
C GLY A 2 -59.81 69.39 27.20
N ASP A 3 -59.30 68.19 27.52
CA ASP A 3 -58.44 67.43 26.58
C ASP A 3 -59.21 66.84 25.38
N GLN A 4 -60.46 66.43 25.56
CA GLN A 4 -61.26 65.87 24.48
C GLN A 4 -61.58 66.92 23.40
N SER A 5 -61.88 68.16 23.80
CA SER A 5 -62.17 69.24 22.84
C SER A 5 -60.96 69.56 21.95
N ARG A 6 -59.75 69.54 22.53
CA ARG A 6 -58.50 69.83 21.80
C ARG A 6 -58.13 68.73 20.81
N ASN A 7 -58.41 67.47 21.16
CA ASN A 7 -58.26 66.34 20.24
C ASN A 7 -59.27 66.41 19.08
N PHE A 8 -60.51 66.84 19.34
CA PHE A 8 -61.51 67.05 18.29
C PHE A 8 -61.12 68.16 17.32
N GLU A 9 -60.60 69.28 17.81
CA GLU A 9 -60.16 70.41 16.99
C GLU A 9 -58.93 70.05 16.13
N MET A 10 -58.01 69.25 16.68
CA MET A 10 -56.86 68.71 15.93
C MET A 10 -57.30 67.75 14.83
N ALA A 11 -58.26 66.87 15.11
CA ALA A 11 -58.82 65.97 14.10
C ALA A 11 -59.54 66.72 12.97
N ILE A 12 -60.25 67.81 13.29
CA ILE A 12 -60.87 68.69 12.29
C ILE A 12 -59.80 69.38 11.45
N SER A 13 -58.76 69.94 12.07
CA SER A 13 -57.64 70.57 11.35
C SER A 13 -56.94 69.60 10.38
N TRP A 14 -56.71 68.35 10.81
CA TRP A 14 -56.12 67.32 9.95
C TRP A 14 -57.08 66.93 8.82
N GLY A 15 -58.39 66.91 9.11
CA GLY A 15 -59.44 66.71 8.12
C GLY A 15 -59.46 67.81 7.07
N ASP A 16 -59.37 69.07 7.48
CA ASP A 16 -59.35 70.24 6.59
C ASP A 16 -58.07 70.28 5.74
N GLU A 17 -56.91 69.96 6.31
CA GLU A 17 -55.65 69.80 5.57
C GLU A 17 -55.76 68.69 4.51
N LEU A 18 -56.34 67.55 4.88
CA LEU A 18 -56.57 66.43 3.96
C LEU A 18 -57.55 66.81 2.85
N ILE A 19 -58.64 67.50 3.16
CA ILE A 19 -59.62 67.99 2.17
C ILE A 19 -58.96 69.00 1.22
N ASN A 20 -58.11 69.89 1.72
CA ASN A 20 -57.39 70.86 0.90
C ASN A 20 -56.37 70.19 -0.04
N VAL A 21 -55.64 69.19 0.45
CA VAL A 21 -54.67 68.41 -0.35
C VAL A 21 -55.36 67.55 -1.40
N LEU A 22 -56.51 66.93 -1.06
CA LEU A 22 -57.31 66.12 -1.98
C LEU A 22 -58.14 66.97 -2.95
N GLY A 23 -58.49 68.20 -2.55
CA GLY A 23 -59.24 69.16 -3.36
C GLY A 23 -58.41 69.83 -4.46
N ASP A 24 -57.08 69.93 -4.27
CA ASP A 24 -56.16 70.33 -5.33
C ASP A 24 -55.92 69.17 -6.31
N ARG A 25 -56.34 69.34 -7.58
CA ARG A 25 -56.09 68.37 -8.66
C ARG A 25 -54.62 67.98 -8.78
N LYS A 26 -53.70 68.90 -8.47
CA LYS A 26 -52.26 68.64 -8.50
C LYS A 26 -51.82 67.75 -7.33
N GLY A 27 -52.34 68.00 -6.13
CA GLY A 27 -52.09 67.16 -4.94
C GLY A 27 -52.61 65.74 -5.09
N PHE A 28 -53.85 65.58 -5.58
CA PHE A 28 -54.41 64.27 -5.89
C PHE A 28 -53.61 63.54 -6.98
N GLY A 29 -53.15 64.23 -8.02
CA GLY A 29 -52.31 63.64 -9.07
C GLY A 29 -50.97 63.12 -8.56
N VAL A 30 -50.30 63.86 -7.66
CA VAL A 30 -49.07 63.41 -7.00
C VAL A 30 -49.33 62.15 -6.15
N LEU A 31 -50.46 62.09 -5.44
CA LEU A 31 -50.83 60.92 -4.63
C LEU A 31 -51.07 59.66 -5.49
N VAL A 32 -51.73 59.80 -6.64
CA VAL A 32 -51.92 58.68 -7.57
C VAL A 32 -50.59 58.19 -8.12
N GLN A 33 -49.71 59.12 -8.51
CA GLN A 33 -48.37 58.78 -9.01
C GLN A 33 -47.50 58.09 -7.95
N THR A 34 -47.54 58.55 -6.68
CA THR A 34 -46.80 57.89 -5.60
C THR A 34 -47.36 56.50 -5.31
N LEU A 35 -48.68 56.30 -5.44
CA LEU A 35 -49.31 54.98 -5.31
C LEU A 35 -48.90 54.03 -6.43
N GLU A 36 -48.86 54.49 -7.68
CA GLU A 36 -48.36 53.71 -8.81
C GLU A 36 -46.88 53.34 -8.64
N HIS A 37 -46.05 54.29 -8.17
CA HIS A 37 -44.65 54.03 -7.87
C HIS A 37 -44.47 53.01 -6.73
N LEU A 38 -45.28 53.10 -5.67
CA LEU A 38 -45.27 52.10 -4.59
C LEU A 38 -45.67 50.71 -5.09
N ARG A 39 -46.68 50.61 -5.98
CA ARG A 39 -47.04 49.33 -6.61
C ARG A 39 -45.90 48.79 -7.47
N ALA A 40 -45.24 49.64 -8.26
CA ALA A 40 -44.11 49.23 -9.09
C ALA A 40 -42.95 48.70 -8.23
N ILE A 41 -42.62 49.36 -7.12
CA ILE A 41 -41.65 48.85 -6.14
C ILE A 41 -42.11 47.51 -5.56
N GLN A 42 -43.38 47.40 -5.17
CA GLN A 42 -43.91 46.16 -4.62
C GLN A 42 -43.75 45.00 -5.59
N PHE A 43 -44.15 45.17 -6.86
CA PHE A 43 -43.99 44.14 -7.89
C PHE A 43 -42.52 43.80 -8.13
N SER A 44 -41.62 44.79 -8.14
CA SER A 44 -40.17 44.56 -8.23
C SER A 44 -39.65 43.75 -7.05
N CYS A 45 -40.06 44.09 -5.82
CA CYS A 45 -39.66 43.34 -4.62
C CYS A 45 -40.20 41.90 -4.62
N ASP A 46 -41.42 41.68 -5.10
CA ASP A 46 -42.00 40.34 -5.21
C ASP A 46 -41.25 39.49 -6.25
N ASP A 47 -40.83 40.10 -7.36
CA ASP A 47 -40.01 39.45 -8.40
C ASP A 47 -38.60 39.11 -7.87
N ASP A 48 -37.93 40.09 -7.25
CA ASP A 48 -36.62 39.90 -6.61
C ASP A 48 -36.69 38.80 -5.53
N PHE A 49 -37.75 38.78 -4.72
CA PHE A 49 -37.96 37.75 -3.71
C PHE A 49 -38.11 36.36 -4.34
N SER A 50 -38.86 36.27 -5.44
CA SER A 50 -39.07 35.02 -6.15
C SER A 50 -37.76 34.51 -6.76
N GLU A 51 -36.97 35.38 -7.40
CA GLU A 51 -35.65 35.04 -7.95
C GLU A 51 -34.66 34.56 -6.88
N ILE A 52 -34.60 35.27 -5.74
CA ILE A 52 -33.75 34.88 -4.61
C ILE A 52 -34.22 33.53 -4.04
N HIS A 53 -35.52 33.32 -3.91
CA HIS A 53 -36.08 32.07 -3.40
C HIS A 53 -35.76 30.88 -4.33
N GLU A 54 -35.91 31.04 -5.65
CA GLU A 54 -35.53 30.03 -6.63
C GLU A 54 -34.02 29.72 -6.58
N SER A 55 -33.19 30.76 -6.51
CA SER A 55 -31.73 30.63 -6.40
C SER A 55 -31.32 29.90 -5.11
N LEU A 56 -31.98 30.21 -4.00
CA LEU A 56 -31.77 29.54 -2.72
C LEU A 56 -32.13 28.05 -2.81
N GLN A 57 -33.25 27.73 -3.45
CA GLN A 57 -33.68 26.35 -3.65
C GLN A 57 -32.70 25.57 -4.54
N ASP A 58 -32.17 26.19 -5.59
CA ASP A 58 -31.15 25.57 -6.46
C ASP A 58 -29.84 25.32 -5.71
N LEU A 59 -29.37 26.28 -4.92
CA LEU A 59 -28.19 26.12 -4.07
C LEU A 59 -28.38 25.00 -3.05
N GLN A 60 -29.57 24.89 -2.44
CA GLN A 60 -29.88 23.83 -1.50
C GLN A 60 -29.85 22.44 -2.17
N LYS A 61 -30.35 22.31 -3.40
CA LYS A 61 -30.25 21.07 -4.20
C LYS A 61 -28.79 20.74 -4.51
N LYS A 62 -28.00 21.71 -4.96
CA LYS A 62 -26.57 21.52 -5.23
C LYS A 62 -25.80 21.09 -3.98
N LEU A 63 -26.11 21.68 -2.83
CA LEU A 63 -25.52 21.30 -1.55
C LEU A 63 -25.85 19.86 -1.18
N HIS A 64 -27.11 19.43 -1.38
CA HIS A 64 -27.50 18.04 -1.16
C HIS A 64 -26.71 17.07 -2.05
N VAL A 65 -26.61 17.35 -3.35
CA VAL A 65 -25.85 16.52 -4.30
C VAL A 65 -24.37 16.45 -3.91
N CYS A 66 -23.75 17.57 -3.53
CA CYS A 66 -22.36 17.58 -3.07
C CYS A 66 -22.17 16.75 -1.79
N LYS A 67 -23.11 16.83 -0.85
CA LYS A 67 -23.08 16.03 0.38
C LYS A 67 -23.16 14.54 0.06
N GLU A 68 -24.11 14.13 -0.77
CA GLU A 68 -24.28 12.73 -1.17
C GLU A 68 -23.03 12.17 -1.86
N LYS A 69 -22.42 12.93 -2.78
CA LYS A 69 -21.14 12.55 -3.40
C LYS A 69 -19.99 12.43 -2.42
N THR A 70 -19.98 13.27 -1.38
CA THR A 70 -18.95 13.22 -0.33
C THR A 70 -19.14 11.98 0.53
N ASP A 71 -20.39 11.67 0.88
CA ASP A 71 -20.73 10.48 1.66
C ASP A 71 -20.45 9.18 0.86
N GLU A 72 -20.75 9.17 -0.45
CA GLU A 72 -20.42 8.06 -1.36
C GLU A 72 -18.91 7.86 -1.49
N ALA A 73 -18.14 8.93 -1.74
CA ALA A 73 -16.69 8.85 -1.81
C ALA A 73 -16.07 8.36 -0.48
N ASN A 74 -16.62 8.79 0.66
CA ASN A 74 -16.18 8.32 1.97
C ASN A 74 -16.50 6.84 2.22
N SER A 75 -17.59 6.33 1.64
CA SER A 75 -17.95 4.90 1.70
C SER A 75 -17.18 4.03 0.72
N GLU A 76 -16.64 4.61 -0.36
CA GLU A 76 -15.83 3.91 -1.37
C GLU A 76 -14.36 3.76 -0.94
N ILE A 77 -13.88 4.62 -0.03
CA ILE A 77 -12.59 4.43 0.62
C ILE A 77 -12.65 3.08 1.35
N ALA A 78 -11.83 2.12 0.91
CA ALA A 78 -11.69 0.82 1.55
C ALA A 78 -11.51 1.01 3.05
N ASP A 79 -12.16 0.17 3.85
CA ASP A 79 -12.09 0.24 5.31
C ASP A 79 -10.62 0.40 5.71
N GLU A 80 -10.28 1.52 6.34
CA GLU A 80 -8.89 1.83 6.70
C GLU A 80 -8.29 0.70 7.56
N GLU A 81 -9.14 0.05 8.36
CA GLU A 81 -8.82 -1.18 9.09
C GLU A 81 -8.44 -2.37 8.19
N GLU A 82 -9.12 -2.59 7.06
CA GLU A 82 -8.76 -3.66 6.12
C GLU A 82 -7.40 -3.37 5.47
N THR A 83 -7.13 -2.11 5.12
CA THR A 83 -5.84 -1.72 4.56
C THR A 83 -4.70 -1.91 5.56
N GLU A 84 -4.90 -1.56 6.84
CA GLU A 84 -3.91 -1.77 7.90
C GLU A 84 -3.70 -3.27 8.18
N ARG A 85 -4.78 -4.07 8.20
CA ARG A 85 -4.69 -5.52 8.34
C ARG A 85 -3.86 -6.16 7.22
N LEU A 86 -4.12 -5.80 5.97
CA LEU A 86 -3.39 -6.32 4.82
C LEU A 86 -1.92 -5.89 4.82
N GLN A 87 -1.63 -4.65 5.22
CA GLN A 87 -0.26 -4.16 5.34
C GLN A 87 0.53 -4.98 6.36
N LYS A 88 -0.08 -5.27 7.52
CA LYS A 88 0.54 -6.10 8.55
C LYS A 88 0.78 -7.54 8.08
N GLU A 89 -0.20 -8.15 7.41
CA GLU A 89 -0.07 -9.52 6.87
C GLU A 89 1.07 -9.59 5.84
N LEU A 90 1.22 -8.58 4.99
CA LEU A 90 2.32 -8.48 4.03
C LEU A 90 3.68 -8.38 4.74
N ASP A 91 3.80 -7.57 5.79
CA ASP A 91 5.03 -7.42 6.55
C ASP A 91 5.44 -8.73 7.25
N ASP A 92 4.47 -9.44 7.84
CA ASP A 92 4.67 -10.73 8.49
C ASP A 92 5.14 -11.81 7.47
N GLU A 93 4.55 -11.84 6.28
CA GLU A 93 4.93 -12.79 5.21
C GLU A 93 6.31 -12.49 4.63
N LEU A 94 6.67 -11.22 4.47
CA LEU A 94 8.02 -10.81 4.04
C LEU A 94 9.10 -11.22 5.06
N GLU A 95 8.80 -11.13 6.36
CA GLU A 95 9.72 -11.60 7.41
C GLU A 95 9.91 -13.13 7.34
N LEU A 96 8.82 -13.87 7.07
CA LEU A 96 8.88 -15.31 6.87
C LEU A 96 9.72 -15.68 5.64
N GLU A 97 9.52 -15.01 4.51
CA GLU A 97 10.28 -15.24 3.28
C GLU A 97 11.78 -15.02 3.51
N CYS A 98 12.14 -13.95 4.22
CA CYS A 98 13.55 -13.68 4.58
C CYS A 98 14.17 -14.85 5.36
N LYS A 99 13.46 -15.38 6.36
CA LYS A 99 13.94 -16.52 7.17
C LYS A 99 14.12 -17.78 6.31
N LEU A 100 13.15 -18.08 5.45
CA LEU A 100 13.22 -19.23 4.56
C LEU A 100 14.38 -19.11 3.55
N GLN A 101 14.64 -17.93 3.02
CA GLN A 101 15.78 -17.70 2.14
C GLN A 101 17.12 -17.94 2.87
N GLU A 102 17.23 -17.54 4.13
CA GLU A 102 18.42 -17.81 4.95
C GLU A 102 18.61 -19.31 5.22
N GLU A 103 17.54 -20.03 5.55
CA GLU A 103 17.57 -21.49 5.73
C GLU A 103 17.97 -22.20 4.43
N LEU A 104 17.40 -21.81 3.29
CA LEU A 104 17.74 -22.38 1.99
C LEU A 104 19.21 -22.12 1.63
N ARG A 105 19.75 -20.94 1.96
CA ARG A 105 21.16 -20.64 1.76
C ARG A 105 22.04 -21.55 2.63
N PHE A 106 21.68 -21.73 3.89
CA PHE A 106 22.40 -22.63 4.80
C PHE A 106 22.42 -24.08 4.28
N ILE A 107 21.26 -24.59 3.84
CA ILE A 107 21.14 -25.94 3.25
C ILE A 107 21.98 -26.05 1.97
N ALA A 108 21.99 -25.03 1.13
CA ALA A 108 22.78 -25.02 -0.10
C ALA A 108 24.29 -25.10 0.17
N ASP A 109 24.77 -24.39 1.19
CA ASP A 109 26.17 -24.44 1.63
C ASP A 109 26.52 -25.82 2.20
N GLU A 110 25.66 -26.41 3.04
CA GLU A 110 25.86 -27.76 3.58
C GLU A 110 25.89 -28.83 2.47
N LEU A 111 25.00 -28.73 1.49
CA LEU A 111 25.00 -29.63 0.33
C LEU A 111 26.28 -29.51 -0.50
N LYS A 112 26.81 -28.29 -0.65
CA LYS A 112 28.06 -28.06 -1.38
C LYS A 112 29.25 -28.70 -0.66
N ASP A 113 29.29 -28.61 0.66
CA ASP A 113 30.34 -29.23 1.48
C ASP A 113 30.25 -30.77 1.41
N LEU A 114 29.05 -31.34 1.54
CA LEU A 114 28.82 -32.78 1.41
C LEU A 114 29.21 -33.29 0.02
N ASN A 115 28.86 -32.57 -1.04
CA ASN A 115 29.23 -32.94 -2.41
C ASN A 115 30.75 -32.91 -2.63
N SER A 116 31.43 -31.95 -2.00
CA SER A 116 32.90 -31.89 -2.01
C SER A 116 33.52 -33.08 -1.28
N GLN A 117 32.90 -33.49 -0.17
CA GLN A 117 33.30 -34.67 0.61
C GLN A 117 33.08 -35.97 -0.17
N GLU A 118 31.96 -36.10 -0.88
CA GLU A 118 31.66 -37.24 -1.75
C GLU A 118 32.73 -37.39 -2.84
N ALA A 119 33.09 -36.29 -3.51
CA ALA A 119 34.15 -36.28 -4.53
C ALA A 119 35.50 -36.76 -3.97
N PHE A 120 35.87 -36.31 -2.76
CA PHE A 120 37.08 -36.75 -2.08
C PHE A 120 37.07 -38.25 -1.75
N PHE A 121 35.95 -38.78 -1.25
CA PHE A 121 35.84 -40.20 -0.95
C PHE A 121 35.91 -41.07 -2.22
N GLU A 122 35.31 -40.61 -3.32
CA GLU A 122 35.41 -41.29 -4.60
C GLU A 122 36.85 -41.35 -5.13
N GLU A 123 37.59 -40.25 -5.02
CA GLU A 123 39.00 -40.21 -5.38
C GLU A 123 39.83 -41.19 -4.54
N GLN A 124 39.64 -41.20 -3.21
CA GLN A 124 40.28 -42.17 -2.32
C GLN A 124 39.95 -43.61 -2.70
N ARG A 125 38.66 -43.91 -2.98
CA ARG A 125 38.22 -45.24 -3.38
C ARG A 125 38.92 -45.72 -4.65
N LEU A 126 39.08 -44.82 -5.64
CA LEU A 126 39.83 -45.12 -6.86
C LEU A 126 41.32 -45.31 -6.60
N ALA A 127 41.93 -44.49 -5.75
CA ALA A 127 43.34 -44.62 -5.37
C ALA A 127 43.63 -45.99 -4.71
N ILE A 128 42.79 -46.42 -3.78
CA ILE A 128 42.89 -47.74 -3.13
C ILE A 128 42.80 -48.88 -4.16
N LYS A 129 41.85 -48.80 -5.11
CA LYS A 129 41.71 -49.80 -6.18
C LYS A 129 42.96 -49.89 -7.06
N ARG A 130 43.56 -48.73 -7.41
CA ARG A 130 44.81 -48.69 -8.19
C ARG A 130 45.98 -49.29 -7.42
N ASN A 131 46.15 -48.91 -6.15
CA ASN A 131 47.23 -49.40 -5.31
C ASN A 131 47.14 -50.93 -5.12
N LYS A 132 45.95 -51.48 -4.82
CA LYS A 132 45.73 -52.94 -4.76
C LYS A 132 46.15 -53.66 -6.05
N ARG A 133 45.82 -53.08 -7.21
CA ARG A 133 46.20 -53.65 -8.52
C ARG A 133 47.72 -53.62 -8.72
N GLU A 134 48.37 -52.56 -8.28
CA GLU A 134 49.82 -52.41 -8.37
C GLU A 134 50.54 -53.37 -7.42
N GLN A 135 50.06 -53.52 -6.19
CA GLN A 135 50.56 -54.50 -5.22
C GLN A 135 50.46 -55.93 -5.74
N LEU A 136 49.32 -56.31 -6.35
CA LEU A 136 49.19 -57.63 -6.97
C LEU A 136 50.16 -57.84 -8.15
N ARG A 137 50.48 -56.78 -8.90
CA ARG A 137 51.46 -56.85 -9.99
C ARG A 137 52.88 -57.02 -9.45
N THR A 138 53.25 -56.26 -8.41
CA THR A 138 54.59 -56.37 -7.79
C THR A 138 54.77 -57.73 -7.13
N GLU A 139 53.77 -58.24 -6.41
CA GLU A 139 53.78 -59.56 -5.80
C GLU A 139 53.97 -60.68 -6.83
N LYS A 140 53.19 -60.68 -7.92
CA LYS A 140 53.34 -61.66 -9.02
C LYS A 140 54.73 -61.61 -9.65
N LYS A 141 55.28 -60.40 -9.85
CA LYS A 141 56.63 -60.21 -10.40
C LYS A 141 57.70 -60.79 -9.47
N LEU A 142 57.59 -60.52 -8.16
CA LEU A 142 58.50 -61.07 -7.15
C LEU A 142 58.40 -62.59 -7.06
N SER A 143 57.18 -63.14 -7.06
CA SER A 143 56.94 -64.59 -7.06
C SER A 143 57.54 -65.29 -8.28
N MET A 144 57.42 -64.68 -9.47
CA MET A 144 58.05 -65.17 -10.69
C MET A 144 59.58 -65.23 -10.54
N TYR A 145 60.22 -64.15 -10.06
CA TYR A 145 61.66 -64.13 -9.86
C TYR A 145 62.12 -65.19 -8.86
N ALA A 146 61.46 -65.30 -7.70
CA ALA A 146 61.78 -66.31 -6.70
C ALA A 146 61.65 -67.74 -7.25
N SER A 147 60.68 -68.00 -8.13
CA SER A 147 60.49 -69.33 -8.75
C SER A 147 61.61 -69.71 -9.70
N VAL A 148 62.17 -68.74 -10.43
CA VAL A 148 63.26 -68.95 -11.39
C VAL A 148 64.61 -69.03 -10.68
N THR A 149 64.87 -68.14 -9.73
CA THR A 149 66.19 -68.05 -9.08
C THR A 149 66.32 -68.98 -7.89
N ARG A 150 65.21 -69.35 -7.23
CA ARG A 150 65.17 -70.04 -5.94
C ARG A 150 65.92 -69.30 -4.83
N VAL A 151 66.04 -67.98 -4.95
CA VAL A 151 66.71 -67.12 -3.96
C VAL A 151 65.70 -66.15 -3.36
N ILE A 152 65.68 -66.05 -2.04
CA ILE A 152 65.02 -64.99 -1.30
C ILE A 152 66.09 -63.95 -0.92
N PRO A 153 66.11 -62.78 -1.57
CA PRO A 153 67.08 -61.73 -1.24
C PRO A 153 66.79 -61.14 0.14
N ASN A 154 67.85 -60.87 0.90
CA ASN A 154 67.77 -60.13 2.16
C ASN A 154 67.70 -58.63 1.82
N ILE A 155 66.68 -57.96 2.36
CA ILE A 155 66.36 -56.55 2.08
C ILE A 155 66.74 -55.61 3.24
N ASP A 156 67.24 -56.14 4.36
CA ASP A 156 67.58 -55.34 5.53
C ASP A 156 68.85 -54.48 5.34
N ASP A 157 69.79 -54.91 4.50
CA ASP A 157 71.04 -54.17 4.22
C ASP A 157 71.17 -53.83 2.74
N SER A 158 70.82 -52.59 2.39
CA SER A 158 70.90 -52.07 1.01
C SER A 158 72.33 -51.99 0.45
N SER A 159 73.35 -52.10 1.30
CA SER A 159 74.76 -52.00 0.89
C SER A 159 75.38 -53.33 0.44
N LYS A 160 74.71 -54.47 0.69
CA LYS A 160 75.21 -55.81 0.38
C LYS A 160 74.15 -56.68 -0.28
N THR A 161 74.47 -57.22 -1.46
CA THR A 161 73.68 -58.29 -2.08
C THR A 161 73.86 -59.59 -1.29
N SER A 162 72.86 -59.96 -0.50
CA SER A 162 72.83 -61.19 0.29
C SER A 162 71.42 -61.82 0.24
N GLY A 163 71.30 -63.11 0.56
CA GLY A 163 70.01 -63.81 0.51
C GLY A 163 70.12 -65.31 0.81
N CYS A 164 68.97 -65.96 0.97
CA CYS A 164 68.86 -67.40 1.25
C CYS A 164 68.48 -68.17 -0.02
N ILE A 165 69.15 -69.29 -0.28
CA ILE A 165 68.78 -70.22 -1.35
C ILE A 165 67.77 -71.22 -0.80
N LEU A 166 66.65 -71.41 -1.50
CA LEU A 166 65.64 -72.41 -1.19
C LEU A 166 66.05 -73.75 -1.81
N CYS A 167 66.54 -74.67 -0.97
CA CYS A 167 66.83 -76.05 -1.36
C CYS A 167 65.60 -76.93 -1.06
N PHE A 168 64.95 -77.43 -2.11
CA PHE A 168 63.99 -78.54 -2.06
C PHE A 168 64.51 -79.65 -2.97
#